data_AF-A0A3D9YWG3-F1
#
_entry.id   AF-A0A3D9YWG3-F1
#
_cell.length_a   1.000
_cell.length_b   1.000
_cell.length_c   1.000
_cell.angle_alpha   90.00
_cell.angle_beta   90.00
_cell.angle_gamma   90.00
#
_symmetry.space_group_name_H-M   'P 1'
#
loop_
_entity.id
_entity.type
_entity.pdbx_description
1 polymer ?
#
loop_
_entity_poly.entity_id
_entity_poly.type
_entity_poly.pdbx_seq_one_letter_code
_entity_poly.pdbx_strand_id
1 'polypeptide(L)'
;MIKRLFIASALLFALALPAAAASVGCLPTTSTFGGLTEQLNINAALADRINNSRGATPPNVDCSGAPVEGEFWENTGTSIPLLQIFDATNFLSIGGLDKTNHLWLPIEGGGLGSLTAGATTDLCSIPQDTISITGTTTITSFGSSCQTGQWKRLIFGSATPITYNASAIVTPTGKSITADNGTTAWAEYTGSAWRLMDITNAAVPRVYYGGIGGGTANAITLSATVPSGFALSPGVRITFLSSAANTGAVTLTPPGGSAIAIKKASSSGLVALAANDIPAGGVPVDVWYDGTQFDLLGIGGTSLSLGTGVSSALAQPLNGNGGMIGVSPSSNGDLGACWNGTAWIKIGSNTTGNVASLQEGSSGGCPFWGTSSGAGAFVQVTKSSANPSNTGNRAAGTLGAITPLRTGNVQITFAFSVGFSSGGLTSVAIYTGTGGAPSAGTAISSTNGTICGLAVAGPSYNGSMSLVCDINMTVGTAYWFDIAYNGSGTGFSLSGITGVANEY
;
A
#
# COMPACT_ATOMS: atom_id res chain seq x y z
N MET A 1 -66.21 -74.22 -52.32
CA MET A 1 -66.69 -73.81 -50.99
C MET A 1 -65.50 -73.85 -50.02
N ILE A 2 -64.67 -72.81 -49.98
CA ILE A 2 -64.91 -71.58 -49.17
C ILE A 2 -65.31 -72.00 -47.75
N LYS A 3 -64.32 -72.35 -46.91
CA LYS A 3 -64.47 -72.42 -45.44
C LYS A 3 -63.17 -72.72 -44.66
N ARG A 4 -62.03 -72.98 -45.31
CA ARG A 4 -60.77 -73.31 -44.62
C ARG A 4 -59.62 -72.32 -44.81
N LEU A 5 -59.90 -71.13 -45.35
CA LEU A 5 -58.91 -70.09 -45.62
C LEU A 5 -59.26 -68.77 -44.90
N PHE A 6 -59.66 -68.83 -43.62
CA PHE A 6 -59.96 -67.63 -42.83
C PHE A 6 -59.52 -67.71 -41.35
N ILE A 7 -58.83 -68.77 -40.92
CA ILE A 7 -58.45 -68.97 -39.52
C ILE A 7 -56.94 -68.74 -39.27
N ALA A 8 -56.13 -68.44 -40.30
CA ALA A 8 -54.70 -68.17 -40.15
C ALA A 8 -54.30 -66.68 -40.21
N SER A 9 -55.22 -65.74 -40.47
CA SER A 9 -54.91 -64.30 -40.60
C SER A 9 -55.57 -63.40 -39.54
N ALA A 10 -56.27 -63.96 -38.55
CA ALA A 10 -56.86 -63.19 -37.45
C ALA A 10 -56.10 -63.32 -36.12
N LEU A 11 -55.00 -64.09 -36.08
CA LEU A 11 -54.19 -64.32 -34.88
C LEU A 11 -52.75 -63.79 -35.01
N LEU A 12 -52.55 -62.78 -35.86
CA LEU A 12 -51.28 -62.06 -35.98
C LEU A 12 -51.51 -60.53 -35.98
N PHE A 13 -52.53 -60.06 -35.25
CA PHE A 13 -52.90 -58.65 -35.15
C PHE A 13 -53.11 -58.17 -33.71
N ALA A 14 -52.48 -58.82 -32.73
CA ALA A 14 -52.54 -58.36 -31.34
C ALA A 14 -51.19 -58.52 -30.67
N LEU A 15 -50.76 -57.45 -30.00
CA LEU A 15 -49.58 -57.31 -29.13
C LEU A 15 -48.30 -56.77 -29.79
N ALA A 16 -48.42 -55.84 -30.74
CA ALA A 16 -47.53 -54.69 -30.69
C ALA A 16 -48.12 -53.72 -29.65
N LEU A 17 -47.91 -54.00 -28.37
CA LEU A 17 -48.12 -52.98 -27.35
C LEU A 17 -47.23 -51.80 -27.77
N PRO A 18 -47.76 -50.57 -27.90
CA PRO A 18 -46.91 -49.42 -28.15
C PRO A 18 -45.87 -49.41 -27.04
N ALA A 19 -44.60 -49.60 -27.40
CA ALA A 19 -43.51 -49.37 -26.49
C ALA A 19 -43.63 -47.91 -26.09
N ALA A 20 -44.10 -47.66 -24.86
CA ALA A 20 -44.12 -46.32 -24.30
C ALA A 20 -42.66 -45.86 -24.32
N ALA A 21 -42.33 -44.98 -25.27
CA ALA A 21 -41.03 -44.35 -25.32
C ALA A 21 -40.91 -43.55 -24.02
N ALA A 22 -40.21 -44.11 -23.03
CA ALA A 22 -39.81 -43.35 -21.87
C ALA A 22 -38.85 -42.28 -22.38
N SER A 23 -39.34 -41.05 -22.54
CA SER A 23 -38.45 -39.91 -22.66
C SER A 23 -37.59 -39.89 -21.41
N VAL A 24 -36.31 -39.61 -21.58
CA VAL A 24 -35.31 -39.67 -20.52
C VAL A 24 -35.75 -38.76 -19.36
N GLY A 25 -36.28 -39.35 -18.29
CA GLY A 25 -36.68 -38.62 -17.07
C GLY A 25 -38.17 -38.74 -16.66
N CYS A 26 -39.06 -39.27 -17.50
CA CYS A 26 -40.50 -39.36 -17.15
C CYS A 26 -40.97 -40.82 -17.04
N LEU A 27 -41.57 -41.18 -15.91
CA LEU A 27 -42.32 -42.42 -15.78
C LEU A 27 -43.63 -42.32 -16.60
N PRO A 28 -44.02 -43.38 -17.33
CA PRO A 28 -45.18 -43.37 -18.23
C PRO A 28 -46.50 -43.25 -17.47
N THR A 29 -47.26 -42.18 -17.68
CA THR A 29 -48.48 -41.80 -16.94
C THR A 29 -49.70 -42.69 -17.19
N THR A 30 -49.60 -43.71 -18.05
CA THR A 30 -50.71 -44.57 -18.47
C THR A 30 -50.60 -46.03 -18.01
N SER A 31 -49.67 -46.34 -17.09
CA SER A 31 -49.52 -47.70 -16.58
C SER A 31 -50.49 -48.03 -15.45
N THR A 32 -50.77 -49.32 -15.24
CA THR A 32 -51.75 -49.90 -14.30
C THR A 32 -51.47 -49.67 -12.81
N PHE A 33 -50.50 -48.82 -12.46
CA PHE A 33 -50.21 -48.47 -11.07
C PHE A 33 -51.36 -47.61 -10.51
N GLY A 34 -51.98 -48.06 -9.40
CA GLY A 34 -53.10 -47.40 -8.72
C GLY A 34 -52.73 -46.12 -7.97
N GLY A 35 -51.91 -45.25 -8.57
CA GLY A 35 -51.31 -44.09 -7.91
C GLY A 35 -50.86 -43.02 -8.90
N LEU A 36 -51.75 -42.58 -9.81
CA LEU A 36 -51.45 -41.49 -10.78
C LEU A 36 -50.83 -40.27 -10.09
N THR A 37 -51.31 -39.91 -8.90
CA THR A 37 -50.75 -38.81 -8.09
C THR A 37 -49.32 -39.09 -7.63
N GLU A 38 -49.02 -40.31 -7.18
CA GLU A 38 -47.67 -40.70 -6.77
C GLU A 38 -46.71 -40.69 -7.97
N GLN A 39 -47.18 -41.13 -9.13
CA GLN A 39 -46.40 -41.10 -10.36
C GLN A 39 -46.12 -39.67 -10.84
N LEU A 40 -47.11 -38.77 -10.76
CA LEU A 40 -46.92 -37.35 -11.02
C LEU A 40 -45.92 -36.72 -10.04
N ASN A 41 -45.98 -37.09 -8.75
CA ASN A 41 -45.03 -36.61 -7.73
C ASN A 41 -43.61 -37.14 -7.96
N ILE A 42 -43.45 -38.40 -8.38
CA ILE A 42 -42.13 -38.96 -8.72
C ILE A 42 -41.56 -38.30 -9.97
N ASN A 43 -42.39 -38.04 -10.99
CA ASN A 43 -41.98 -37.31 -12.19
C ASN A 43 -41.58 -35.87 -11.86
N ALA A 44 -42.30 -35.20 -10.96
CA ALA A 44 -41.93 -33.87 -10.47
C ALA A 44 -40.61 -33.89 -9.70
N ALA A 45 -40.38 -34.89 -8.83
CA ALA A 45 -39.13 -35.04 -8.08
C ALA A 45 -37.93 -35.43 -8.98
N LEU A 46 -38.15 -36.23 -10.02
CA LEU A 46 -37.12 -36.57 -11.02
C LEU A 46 -36.78 -35.37 -11.89
N ALA A 47 -37.76 -34.60 -12.34
CA ALA A 47 -37.55 -33.33 -13.02
C ALA A 47 -36.74 -32.37 -12.12
N ASP A 48 -37.09 -32.27 -10.83
CA ASP A 48 -36.35 -31.44 -9.87
C ASP A 48 -34.90 -31.91 -9.63
N ARG A 49 -34.65 -33.22 -9.69
CA ARG A 49 -33.28 -33.77 -9.62
C ARG A 49 -32.50 -33.52 -10.92
N ILE A 50 -33.18 -33.46 -12.05
CA ILE A 50 -32.60 -33.12 -13.36
C ILE A 50 -32.34 -31.60 -13.46
N ASN A 51 -32.99 -30.75 -12.66
CA ASN A 51 -32.73 -29.29 -12.54
C ASN A 51 -31.29 -28.91 -12.10
N ASN A 52 -30.37 -29.87 -11.94
CA ASN A 52 -28.92 -29.61 -11.91
C ASN A 52 -28.29 -29.96 -13.25
N SER A 53 -28.94 -29.57 -14.34
CA SER A 53 -28.48 -29.90 -15.68
C SER A 53 -27.26 -29.06 -16.03
N ARG A 54 -26.28 -29.73 -16.63
CA ARG A 54 -25.05 -29.13 -17.15
C ARG A 54 -24.92 -29.53 -18.61
N GLY A 55 -24.74 -28.57 -19.51
CA GLY A 55 -24.66 -28.87 -20.94
C GLY A 55 -24.46 -27.62 -21.81
N ALA A 56 -24.13 -27.80 -23.09
CA ALA A 56 -23.99 -26.69 -24.03
C ALA A 56 -25.34 -26.22 -24.61
N THR A 57 -26.38 -27.04 -24.46
CA THR A 57 -27.76 -26.74 -24.82
C THR A 57 -28.62 -26.68 -23.56
N PRO A 58 -29.65 -25.80 -23.54
CA PRO A 58 -30.58 -25.76 -22.42
C PRO A 58 -31.21 -27.13 -22.17
N PRO A 59 -31.44 -27.47 -20.89
CA PRO A 59 -32.11 -28.69 -20.53
C PRO A 59 -33.61 -28.59 -20.85
N ASN A 60 -34.16 -29.71 -21.32
CA ASN A 60 -35.57 -29.88 -21.66
C ASN A 60 -36.16 -30.87 -20.65
N VAL A 61 -36.54 -30.39 -19.48
CA VAL A 61 -36.75 -31.24 -18.29
C VAL A 61 -38.21 -31.58 -17.98
N ASP A 62 -39.16 -30.87 -18.55
CA ASP A 62 -40.56 -31.22 -18.37
C ASP A 62 -41.00 -32.37 -19.32
N CYS A 63 -42.21 -32.90 -19.08
CA CYS A 63 -42.78 -33.95 -19.92
C CYS A 63 -43.11 -33.48 -21.37
N SER A 64 -43.05 -32.17 -21.64
CA SER A 64 -43.25 -31.56 -22.96
C SER A 64 -41.94 -31.29 -23.70
N GLY A 65 -40.78 -31.50 -23.04
CA GLY A 65 -39.47 -31.17 -23.57
C GLY A 65 -39.16 -29.67 -23.52
N ALA A 66 -39.75 -28.94 -22.59
CA ALA A 66 -39.51 -27.53 -22.31
C ALA A 66 -38.79 -27.33 -20.95
N PRO A 67 -38.06 -26.23 -20.80
CA PRO A 67 -37.54 -25.79 -19.49
C PRO A 67 -38.65 -25.37 -18.53
N VAL A 68 -38.41 -25.47 -17.22
CA VAL A 68 -39.38 -25.09 -16.17
C VAL A 68 -38.94 -23.80 -15.48
N GLU A 69 -39.87 -22.89 -15.16
CA GLU A 69 -39.54 -21.64 -14.46
C GLU A 69 -38.82 -21.93 -13.13
N GLY A 70 -37.72 -21.20 -12.87
CA GLY A 70 -36.85 -21.40 -11.72
C GLY A 70 -35.77 -22.47 -11.92
N GLU A 71 -35.75 -23.17 -13.05
CA GLU A 71 -34.74 -24.18 -13.34
C GLU A 71 -33.35 -23.56 -13.45
N PHE A 72 -32.40 -24.11 -12.68
CA PHE A 72 -30.99 -23.77 -12.78
C PHE A 72 -30.31 -24.59 -13.88
N TRP A 73 -29.45 -23.94 -14.65
CA TRP A 73 -28.69 -24.58 -15.71
C TRP A 73 -27.26 -24.06 -15.73
N GLU A 74 -26.28 -24.97 -15.71
CA GLU A 74 -24.89 -24.62 -16.02
C GLU A 74 -24.63 -24.77 -17.52
N ASN A 75 -24.64 -23.65 -18.23
CA ASN A 75 -24.33 -23.56 -19.65
C ASN A 75 -22.82 -23.69 -19.87
N THR A 76 -22.41 -24.79 -20.50
CA THR A 76 -21.00 -25.10 -20.81
C THR A 76 -20.61 -24.79 -22.26
N GLY A 77 -21.50 -24.15 -23.04
CA GLY A 77 -21.24 -23.74 -24.42
C GLY A 77 -20.31 -22.52 -24.52
N THR A 78 -20.01 -21.87 -23.39
CA THR A 78 -19.13 -20.72 -23.27
C THR A 78 -17.76 -21.13 -22.71
N SER A 79 -16.74 -20.29 -22.91
CA SER A 79 -15.39 -20.54 -22.38
C SER A 79 -15.33 -20.57 -20.85
N ILE A 80 -16.22 -19.83 -20.18
CA ILE A 80 -16.49 -19.91 -18.74
C ILE A 80 -17.93 -20.38 -18.58
N PRO A 81 -18.18 -21.54 -17.94
CA PRO A 81 -19.54 -22.03 -17.72
C PRO A 81 -20.42 -20.99 -17.01
N LEU A 82 -21.59 -20.70 -17.55
CA LEU A 82 -22.53 -19.74 -16.96
C LEU A 82 -23.62 -20.47 -16.18
N LEU A 83 -23.82 -20.13 -14.92
CA LEU A 83 -25.01 -20.51 -14.17
C LEU A 83 -26.16 -19.59 -14.58
N GLN A 84 -27.25 -20.19 -15.05
CA GLN A 84 -28.45 -19.51 -15.50
C GLN A 84 -29.68 -20.00 -14.75
N ILE A 85 -30.73 -19.18 -14.71
CA ILE A 85 -32.06 -19.54 -14.20
C ILE A 85 -33.11 -19.24 -15.27
N PHE A 86 -34.04 -20.16 -15.51
CA PHE A 86 -35.12 -19.93 -16.47
C PHE A 86 -36.24 -19.07 -15.85
N ASP A 87 -36.62 -17.98 -16.52
CA ASP A 87 -37.65 -17.03 -16.06
C ASP A 87 -39.03 -17.26 -16.71
N ALA A 88 -39.29 -18.50 -17.15
CA ALA A 88 -40.41 -18.92 -18.00
C ALA A 88 -40.30 -18.53 -19.49
N THR A 89 -39.38 -17.64 -19.88
CA THR A 89 -39.20 -17.24 -21.29
C THR A 89 -37.76 -17.47 -21.76
N ASN A 90 -36.77 -17.07 -20.96
CA ASN A 90 -35.36 -17.09 -21.27
C ASN A 90 -34.55 -17.61 -20.08
N PHE A 91 -33.36 -18.13 -20.36
CA PHE A 91 -32.37 -18.42 -19.32
C PHE A 91 -31.58 -17.15 -18.99
N LEU A 92 -31.83 -16.58 -17.82
CA LEU A 92 -31.11 -15.43 -17.28
C LEU A 92 -29.80 -15.88 -16.65
N SER A 93 -28.68 -15.31 -17.08
CA SER A 93 -27.37 -15.63 -16.48
C SER A 93 -27.20 -14.93 -15.13
N ILE A 94 -26.87 -15.70 -14.10
CA ILE A 94 -26.68 -15.22 -12.71
C ILE A 94 -25.18 -14.99 -12.44
N GLY A 95 -24.31 -15.75 -13.11
CA GLY A 95 -22.86 -15.60 -13.02
C GLY A 95 -22.13 -16.74 -13.72
N GLY A 96 -20.82 -16.62 -13.82
CA GLY A 96 -19.92 -17.65 -14.33
C GLY A 96 -19.23 -18.43 -13.21
N LEU A 97 -18.96 -19.71 -13.46
CA LEU A 97 -18.12 -20.55 -12.62
C LEU A 97 -16.77 -20.76 -13.32
N ASP A 98 -15.75 -20.04 -12.89
CA ASP A 98 -14.38 -20.27 -13.34
C ASP A 98 -13.81 -21.50 -12.60
N LYS A 99 -13.93 -22.66 -13.25
CA LYS A 99 -13.47 -23.94 -12.70
C LYS A 99 -11.96 -24.09 -12.66
N THR A 100 -11.23 -23.33 -13.48
CA THR A 100 -9.77 -23.38 -13.50
C THR A 100 -9.20 -22.66 -12.28
N ASN A 101 -9.79 -21.51 -11.91
CA ASN A 101 -9.35 -20.71 -10.78
C ASN A 101 -10.18 -20.92 -9.50
N HIS A 102 -11.23 -21.74 -9.57
CA HIS A 102 -12.18 -22.00 -8.48
C HIS A 102 -12.91 -20.72 -7.99
N LEU A 103 -13.31 -19.85 -8.92
CA LEU A 103 -13.96 -18.56 -8.62
C LEU A 103 -15.41 -18.53 -9.12
N TRP A 104 -16.28 -17.94 -8.31
CA TRP A 104 -17.59 -17.46 -8.75
C TRP A 104 -17.44 -16.05 -9.32
N LEU A 105 -17.89 -15.85 -10.55
CA LEU A 105 -17.83 -14.58 -11.28
C LEU A 105 -19.27 -14.08 -11.46
N PRO A 106 -19.84 -13.30 -10.53
CA PRO A 106 -21.16 -12.72 -10.75
C PRO A 106 -21.13 -11.94 -12.07
N ILE A 107 -22.19 -12.05 -12.87
CA ILE A 107 -22.31 -11.19 -14.05
C ILE A 107 -22.59 -9.77 -13.53
N GLU A 108 -21.64 -8.86 -13.73
CA GLU A 108 -21.93 -7.42 -13.68
C GLU A 108 -22.83 -7.11 -14.89
N GLY A 109 -24.10 -6.83 -14.64
CA GLY A 109 -25.16 -6.94 -15.65
C GLY A 109 -25.12 -5.86 -16.73
N GLY A 110 -25.54 -6.27 -17.95
CA GLY A 110 -26.18 -5.42 -18.96
C GLY A 110 -25.30 -4.58 -19.91
N GLY A 111 -23.96 -4.68 -19.81
CA GLY A 111 -23.05 -3.85 -20.61
C GLY A 111 -22.89 -2.43 -20.08
N LEU A 112 -22.41 -1.50 -20.92
CA LEU A 112 -22.28 -0.09 -20.54
C LEU A 112 -23.60 0.65 -20.79
N GLY A 113 -24.31 0.98 -19.72
CA GLY A 113 -25.47 1.87 -19.78
C GLY A 113 -25.05 3.33 -19.93
N SER A 114 -25.94 4.20 -20.41
CA SER A 114 -25.68 5.65 -20.46
C SER A 114 -26.84 6.42 -19.85
N LEU A 115 -26.54 7.32 -18.92
CA LEU A 115 -27.49 8.28 -18.35
C LEU A 115 -26.92 9.69 -18.48
N THR A 116 -27.77 10.66 -18.76
CA THR A 116 -27.36 12.07 -18.72
C THR A 116 -27.53 12.61 -17.29
N ALA A 117 -26.53 13.33 -16.80
CA ALA A 117 -26.51 13.99 -15.51
C ALA A 117 -27.66 14.99 -15.42
N GLY A 118 -28.54 14.75 -14.45
CA GLY A 118 -29.57 15.67 -13.99
C GLY A 118 -29.44 15.89 -12.48
N ALA A 119 -30.24 16.81 -11.92
CA ALA A 119 -30.30 17.02 -10.48
C ALA A 119 -30.58 15.70 -9.73
N THR A 120 -31.54 14.92 -10.23
CA THR A 120 -31.69 13.50 -9.90
C THR A 120 -31.27 12.68 -11.10
N THR A 121 -30.21 11.89 -10.96
CA THR A 121 -29.74 10.94 -11.99
C THR A 121 -30.06 9.53 -11.50
N ASP A 122 -31.27 9.04 -11.79
CA ASP A 122 -31.74 7.76 -11.25
C ASP A 122 -30.96 6.56 -11.83
N LEU A 123 -30.03 6.01 -11.05
CA LEU A 123 -29.13 4.95 -11.49
C LEU A 123 -29.83 3.61 -11.73
N CYS A 124 -31.03 3.40 -11.20
CA CYS A 124 -31.83 2.20 -11.45
C CYS A 124 -32.94 2.40 -12.49
N SER A 125 -32.96 3.54 -13.17
CA SER A 125 -33.77 3.70 -14.38
C SER A 125 -33.32 2.79 -15.53
N ILE A 126 -32.10 2.25 -15.43
CA ILE A 126 -31.54 1.29 -16.38
C ILE A 126 -30.97 0.06 -15.66
N PRO A 127 -31.02 -1.13 -16.27
CA PRO A 127 -30.62 -2.37 -15.61
C PRO A 127 -29.10 -2.54 -15.46
N GLN A 128 -28.29 -1.81 -16.24
CA GLN A 128 -26.83 -1.97 -16.27
C GLN A 128 -26.17 -1.64 -14.94
N ASP A 129 -25.16 -2.42 -14.55
CA ASP A 129 -24.38 -2.15 -13.35
C ASP A 129 -23.25 -1.17 -13.60
N THR A 130 -22.69 -1.15 -14.81
CA THR A 130 -21.75 -0.11 -15.23
C THR A 130 -22.49 0.95 -16.04
N ILE A 131 -22.45 2.19 -15.56
CA ILE A 131 -23.19 3.33 -16.11
C ILE A 131 -22.23 4.46 -16.47
N SER A 132 -22.25 4.87 -17.73
CA SER A 132 -21.64 6.11 -18.21
C SER A 132 -22.57 7.29 -17.92
N ILE A 133 -22.12 8.22 -17.06
CA ILE A 133 -22.82 9.46 -16.75
C ILE A 133 -22.31 10.56 -17.67
N THR A 134 -23.15 11.11 -18.54
CA THR A 134 -22.79 12.18 -19.49
C THR A 134 -23.33 13.53 -19.06
N GLY A 135 -22.74 14.64 -19.52
CA GLY A 135 -23.22 15.98 -19.22
C GLY A 135 -22.69 16.56 -17.90
N THR A 136 -22.95 17.86 -17.69
CA THR A 136 -22.28 18.67 -16.66
C THR A 136 -23.22 19.18 -15.57
N THR A 137 -24.49 18.76 -15.57
CA THR A 137 -25.46 19.17 -14.54
C THR A 137 -25.01 18.68 -13.17
N THR A 138 -25.12 19.54 -12.16
CA THR A 138 -24.87 19.14 -10.76
C THR A 138 -25.86 18.06 -10.33
N ILE A 139 -25.32 16.91 -9.91
CA ILE A 139 -26.10 15.81 -9.36
C ILE A 139 -26.26 16.03 -7.85
N THR A 140 -27.51 15.99 -7.37
CA THR A 140 -27.86 16.09 -5.95
C THR A 140 -28.52 14.82 -5.40
N SER A 141 -28.91 13.89 -6.29
CA SER A 141 -29.43 12.55 -5.95
C SER A 141 -29.17 11.54 -7.08
N PHE A 142 -28.96 10.28 -6.72
CA PHE A 142 -28.85 9.15 -7.66
C PHE A 142 -30.14 8.32 -7.77
N GLY A 143 -31.27 8.89 -7.33
CA GLY A 143 -32.58 8.22 -7.32
C GLY A 143 -32.80 7.32 -6.10
N SER A 144 -33.96 6.66 -6.04
CA SER A 144 -34.34 5.75 -4.94
C SER A 144 -35.11 4.52 -5.43
N SER A 145 -35.08 4.25 -6.74
CA SER A 145 -35.79 3.11 -7.34
C SER A 145 -35.03 1.79 -7.18
N CYS A 146 -33.76 1.85 -6.76
CA CYS A 146 -32.94 0.67 -6.50
C CYS A 146 -33.38 -0.11 -5.27
N GLN A 147 -33.03 -1.38 -5.26
CA GLN A 147 -33.13 -2.20 -4.05
C GLN A 147 -31.96 -1.90 -3.10
N THR A 148 -32.21 -1.95 -1.79
CA THR A 148 -31.18 -1.78 -0.77
C THR A 148 -30.05 -2.80 -0.95
N GLY A 149 -28.80 -2.31 -0.92
CA GLY A 149 -27.61 -3.13 -1.13
C GLY A 149 -27.24 -3.31 -2.60
N GLN A 150 -27.89 -2.61 -3.54
CA GLN A 150 -27.50 -2.61 -4.94
C GLN A 150 -26.29 -1.71 -5.20
N TRP A 151 -25.35 -2.20 -6.00
CA TRP A 151 -24.10 -1.52 -6.33
C TRP A 151 -24.12 -1.10 -7.80
N LYS A 152 -23.55 0.07 -8.09
CA LYS A 152 -23.36 0.59 -9.45
C LYS A 152 -21.93 1.09 -9.61
N ARG A 153 -21.33 0.74 -10.74
CA ARG A 153 -20.07 1.30 -11.20
C ARG A 153 -20.36 2.48 -12.12
N LEU A 154 -19.83 3.65 -11.78
CA LEU A 154 -20.06 4.88 -12.52
C LEU A 154 -18.81 5.25 -13.31
N ILE A 155 -18.99 5.73 -14.52
CA ILE A 155 -17.94 6.32 -15.37
C ILE A 155 -18.45 7.70 -15.81
N PHE A 156 -17.79 8.77 -15.40
CA PHE A 156 -18.21 10.13 -15.75
C PHE A 156 -17.59 10.53 -17.09
N GLY A 157 -18.41 10.78 -18.12
CA GLY A 157 -17.97 11.21 -19.45
C GLY A 157 -17.77 12.73 -19.59
N SER A 158 -17.88 13.48 -18.50
CA SER A 158 -17.81 14.95 -18.46
C SER A 158 -17.43 15.41 -17.05
N ALA A 159 -17.06 16.69 -16.90
CA ALA A 159 -16.89 17.27 -15.57
C ALA A 159 -18.26 17.49 -14.92
N THR A 160 -18.64 16.60 -14.01
CA THR A 160 -19.97 16.56 -13.39
C THR A 160 -19.84 16.84 -11.88
N PRO A 161 -20.41 17.95 -11.37
CA PRO A 161 -20.45 18.20 -9.94
C PRO A 161 -21.38 17.22 -9.23
N ILE A 162 -20.95 16.68 -8.09
CA ILE A 162 -21.72 15.80 -7.21
C ILE A 162 -21.84 16.49 -5.85
N THR A 163 -23.05 16.86 -5.48
CA THR A 163 -23.33 17.54 -4.21
C THR A 163 -23.44 16.53 -3.09
N TYR A 164 -22.66 16.73 -2.03
CA TYR A 164 -22.85 15.98 -0.79
C TYR A 164 -24.20 16.34 -0.16
N ASN A 165 -25.00 15.33 0.11
CA ASN A 165 -26.26 15.43 0.83
C ASN A 165 -26.42 14.17 1.68
N ALA A 166 -26.31 14.30 3.00
CA ALA A 166 -26.34 13.16 3.93
C ALA A 166 -27.56 12.25 3.77
N SER A 167 -28.67 12.76 3.22
CA SER A 167 -29.91 12.02 2.99
C SER A 167 -30.08 11.49 1.56
N ALA A 168 -29.18 11.81 0.62
CA ALA A 168 -29.31 11.40 -0.79
C ALA A 168 -28.00 10.87 -1.39
N ILE A 169 -26.87 11.57 -1.20
CA ILE A 169 -25.55 11.17 -1.68
C ILE A 169 -24.50 11.45 -0.59
N VAL A 170 -23.90 10.40 -0.08
CA VAL A 170 -22.74 10.45 0.83
C VAL A 170 -21.48 10.22 0.00
N THR A 171 -20.60 11.21 -0.04
CA THR A 171 -19.29 11.13 -0.70
C THR A 171 -18.22 10.65 0.29
N PRO A 172 -17.09 10.07 -0.17
CA PRO A 172 -16.05 9.56 0.74
C PRO A 172 -15.45 10.63 1.66
N THR A 173 -15.46 11.89 1.23
CA THR A 173 -14.89 13.03 1.97
C THR A 173 -15.93 13.78 2.83
N GLY A 174 -17.20 13.39 2.78
CA GLY A 174 -18.29 14.14 3.42
C GLY A 174 -18.49 15.55 2.86
N LYS A 175 -17.99 15.82 1.64
CA LYS A 175 -18.05 17.12 0.96
C LYS A 175 -18.47 16.95 -0.49
N SER A 176 -19.03 17.99 -1.09
CA SER A 176 -19.29 18.00 -2.53
C SER A 176 -17.98 17.83 -3.31
N ILE A 177 -18.04 17.10 -4.41
CA ILE A 177 -16.90 16.78 -5.27
C ILE A 177 -17.27 17.09 -6.72
N THR A 178 -16.27 17.21 -7.59
CA THR A 178 -16.50 17.27 -9.04
C THR A 178 -15.80 16.08 -9.66
N ALA A 179 -16.57 15.20 -10.30
CA ALA A 179 -16.04 14.07 -11.05
C ALA A 179 -15.63 14.59 -12.42
N ASP A 180 -14.33 14.58 -12.72
CA ASP A 180 -13.82 14.96 -14.04
C ASP A 180 -14.19 13.90 -15.10
N ASN A 181 -14.08 14.27 -16.38
CA ASN A 181 -14.20 13.29 -17.46
C ASN A 181 -13.22 12.13 -17.29
N GLY A 182 -13.71 10.90 -17.40
CA GLY A 182 -13.02 9.64 -17.17
C GLY A 182 -13.01 9.19 -15.71
N THR A 183 -13.53 9.97 -14.76
CA THR A 183 -13.61 9.57 -13.35
C THR A 183 -14.46 8.32 -13.19
N THR A 184 -14.01 7.39 -12.36
CA THR A 184 -14.74 6.18 -12.03
C THR A 184 -15.14 6.17 -10.56
N ALA A 185 -16.34 5.71 -10.23
CA ALA A 185 -16.80 5.58 -8.85
C ALA A 185 -17.56 4.29 -8.62
N TRP A 186 -17.59 3.83 -7.37
CA TRP A 186 -18.46 2.76 -6.90
C TRP A 186 -19.52 3.34 -5.96
N ALA A 187 -20.79 3.12 -6.28
CA ALA A 187 -21.93 3.63 -5.54
C ALA A 187 -22.79 2.46 -5.00
N GLU A 188 -23.15 2.51 -3.72
CA GLU A 188 -24.05 1.56 -3.09
C GLU A 188 -25.33 2.27 -2.62
N TYR A 189 -26.49 1.72 -2.90
CA TYR A 189 -27.75 2.21 -2.35
C TYR A 189 -28.03 1.61 -0.97
N THR A 190 -28.12 2.43 0.07
CA THR A 190 -28.31 1.99 1.46
C THR A 190 -29.78 1.85 1.87
N GLY A 191 -30.72 2.07 0.93
CA GLY A 191 -32.16 2.10 1.19
C GLY A 191 -32.72 3.48 1.50
N SER A 192 -31.86 4.46 1.84
CA SER A 192 -32.26 5.85 2.05
C SER A 192 -31.36 6.85 1.32
N ALA A 193 -30.09 6.52 1.12
CA ALA A 193 -29.13 7.35 0.40
C ALA A 193 -28.23 6.48 -0.47
N TRP A 194 -27.49 7.13 -1.36
CA TRP A 194 -26.37 6.52 -2.07
C TRP A 194 -25.08 6.82 -1.35
N ARG A 195 -24.28 5.80 -1.12
CA ARG A 195 -22.93 5.93 -0.59
C ARG A 195 -21.93 5.68 -1.70
N LEU A 196 -21.14 6.69 -2.04
CA LEU A 196 -19.97 6.53 -2.88
C LEU A 196 -18.87 5.90 -2.01
N MET A 197 -18.52 4.65 -2.31
CA MET A 197 -17.52 3.87 -1.59
C MET A 197 -16.10 4.28 -1.98
N ASP A 198 -15.90 4.52 -3.27
CA ASP A 198 -14.65 5.01 -3.83
C ASP A 198 -14.93 5.92 -5.02
N ILE A 199 -14.03 6.89 -5.23
CA ILE A 199 -13.98 7.70 -6.44
C ILE A 199 -12.52 7.84 -6.86
N THR A 200 -12.20 7.19 -7.97
CA THR A 200 -10.92 7.34 -8.64
C THR A 200 -11.11 8.37 -9.75
N ASN A 201 -10.66 9.61 -9.51
CA ASN A 201 -10.63 10.62 -10.55
C ASN A 201 -9.78 10.13 -11.71
N ALA A 202 -10.23 10.35 -12.95
CA ALA A 202 -9.36 10.09 -14.08
C ALA A 202 -8.04 10.83 -13.87
N ALA A 203 -6.93 10.15 -14.17
CA ALA A 203 -5.63 10.77 -14.26
C ALA A 203 -5.58 11.70 -15.49
N VAL A 204 -6.49 12.67 -15.58
CA VAL A 204 -6.24 13.86 -16.37
C VAL A 204 -5.01 14.48 -15.72
N PRO A 205 -3.91 14.70 -16.46
CA PRO A 205 -2.76 15.40 -15.92
C PRO A 205 -3.25 16.73 -15.37
N ARG A 206 -3.38 16.85 -14.05
CA ARG A 206 -3.71 18.13 -13.40
C ARG A 206 -2.50 19.04 -13.34
N VAL A 207 -1.39 18.64 -13.97
CA VAL A 207 -0.14 19.38 -14.03
C VAL A 207 0.23 19.54 -15.49
N TYR A 208 0.24 20.79 -15.94
CA TYR A 208 0.61 21.19 -17.28
C TYR A 208 1.85 22.08 -17.27
N TYR A 209 2.66 22.00 -18.31
CA TYR A 209 3.85 22.82 -18.49
C TYR A 209 3.67 23.76 -19.69
N GLY A 210 3.58 25.06 -19.45
CA GLY A 210 3.27 26.10 -20.44
C GLY A 210 4.45 26.64 -21.25
N GLY A 211 5.67 26.12 -21.06
CA GLY A 211 6.87 26.68 -21.67
C GLY A 211 7.19 28.10 -21.17
N ILE A 212 7.79 28.95 -22.01
CA ILE A 212 8.04 30.37 -21.69
C ILE A 212 6.78 31.18 -21.97
N GLY A 213 6.28 31.89 -20.97
CA GLY A 213 5.10 32.75 -21.12
C GLY A 213 5.36 33.92 -22.08
N GLY A 214 4.56 34.04 -23.12
CA GLY A 214 4.55 35.20 -24.03
C GLY A 214 3.73 36.36 -23.48
N GLY A 215 3.57 37.42 -24.29
CA GLY A 215 2.76 38.59 -23.94
C GLY A 215 3.55 39.70 -23.24
N THR A 216 2.94 40.37 -22.26
CA THR A 216 3.59 41.43 -21.46
C THR A 216 3.79 40.99 -20.02
N ALA A 217 4.57 41.76 -19.26
CA ALA A 217 4.83 41.56 -17.83
C ALA A 217 3.56 41.33 -16.96
N ASN A 218 2.41 41.92 -17.36
CA ASN A 218 1.16 41.85 -16.60
C ASN A 218 0.05 41.07 -17.34
N ALA A 219 0.33 40.59 -18.55
CA ALA A 219 -0.60 39.81 -19.37
C ALA A 219 0.15 38.66 -20.04
N ILE A 220 0.30 37.57 -19.29
CA ILE A 220 1.05 36.39 -19.68
C ILE A 220 0.15 35.52 -20.56
N THR A 221 0.70 35.02 -21.67
CA THR A 221 -0.01 34.14 -22.61
C THR A 221 0.76 32.84 -22.79
N LEU A 222 0.07 31.71 -22.76
CA LEU A 222 0.65 30.40 -23.04
C LEU A 222 0.10 29.90 -24.38
N SER A 223 0.97 29.69 -25.36
CA SER A 223 0.56 29.22 -26.69
C SER A 223 0.21 27.74 -26.71
N ALA A 224 0.84 26.94 -25.84
CA ALA A 224 0.60 25.52 -25.69
C ALA A 224 0.99 25.06 -24.28
N THR A 225 0.52 23.87 -23.91
CA THR A 225 0.95 23.17 -22.70
C THR A 225 1.32 21.73 -23.03
N VAL A 226 2.17 21.13 -22.20
CA VAL A 226 2.45 19.70 -22.20
C VAL A 226 2.00 19.10 -20.87
N PRO A 227 1.26 17.99 -20.85
CA PRO A 227 0.71 17.27 -22.01
C PRO A 227 -0.29 18.10 -22.83
N SER A 228 -0.51 17.72 -24.10
CA SER A 228 -1.54 18.33 -24.95
C SER A 228 -2.96 17.97 -24.47
N GLY A 229 -3.98 18.69 -24.93
CA GLY A 229 -5.37 18.45 -24.50
C GLY A 229 -5.78 19.23 -23.26
N PHE A 230 -5.14 20.37 -23.02
CA PHE A 230 -5.49 21.27 -21.94
C PHE A 230 -6.96 21.68 -22.00
N ALA A 231 -7.66 21.44 -20.89
CA ALA A 231 -8.97 21.99 -20.61
C ALA A 231 -8.88 22.68 -19.25
N LEU A 232 -9.27 23.96 -19.20
CA LEU A 232 -9.28 24.69 -17.95
C LEU A 232 -10.46 24.23 -17.09
N SER A 233 -10.15 23.57 -15.97
CA SER A 233 -11.12 23.20 -14.94
C SER A 233 -10.53 23.45 -13.55
N PRO A 234 -11.38 23.69 -12.52
CA PRO A 234 -10.91 23.83 -11.15
C PRO A 234 -10.00 22.66 -10.76
N GLY A 235 -8.85 22.94 -10.16
CA GLY A 235 -7.86 21.94 -9.78
C GLY A 235 -6.67 21.80 -10.74
N VAL A 236 -6.71 22.44 -11.91
CA VAL A 236 -5.59 22.44 -12.87
C VAL A 236 -4.42 23.27 -12.33
N ARG A 237 -3.24 22.67 -12.31
CA ARG A 237 -1.95 23.31 -12.02
C ARG A 237 -1.19 23.54 -13.33
N ILE A 238 -0.63 24.73 -13.49
CA ILE A 238 0.21 25.07 -14.64
C ILE A 238 1.55 25.59 -14.12
N THR A 239 2.64 25.05 -14.65
CA THR A 239 3.99 25.55 -14.47
C THR A 239 4.45 26.21 -15.77
N PHE A 240 4.91 27.46 -15.72
CA PHE A 240 5.47 28.15 -16.89
C PHE A 240 6.71 28.95 -16.50
N LEU A 241 7.55 29.34 -17.46
CA LEU A 241 8.72 30.18 -17.24
C LEU A 241 8.36 31.64 -17.52
N SER A 242 8.69 32.55 -16.60
CA SER A 242 8.41 33.98 -16.76
C SER A 242 9.35 34.64 -17.79
N SER A 243 8.80 35.44 -18.70
CA SER A 243 9.60 36.20 -19.68
C SER A 243 9.99 37.60 -19.20
N ALA A 244 9.20 38.20 -18.31
CA ALA A 244 9.43 39.53 -17.75
C ALA A 244 8.97 39.59 -16.28
N ALA A 245 9.53 40.53 -15.52
CA ALA A 245 9.08 40.81 -14.17
C ALA A 245 7.77 41.58 -14.22
N ASN A 246 6.78 41.19 -13.42
CA ASN A 246 5.50 41.89 -13.40
C ASN A 246 5.65 43.27 -12.73
N THR A 247 4.85 44.25 -13.15
CA THR A 247 4.84 45.60 -12.58
C THR A 247 3.56 45.91 -11.80
N GLY A 248 2.61 44.97 -11.76
CA GLY A 248 1.35 45.06 -11.01
C GLY A 248 0.54 43.78 -11.11
N ALA A 249 -0.78 43.90 -11.10
CA ALA A 249 -1.69 42.76 -11.22
C ALA A 249 -1.44 42.00 -12.53
N VAL A 250 -1.38 40.66 -12.45
CA VAL A 250 -1.06 39.79 -13.59
C VAL A 250 -2.27 38.98 -13.99
N THR A 251 -2.41 38.76 -15.29
CA THR A 251 -3.32 37.76 -15.85
C THR A 251 -2.56 36.68 -16.61
N LEU A 252 -3.08 35.46 -16.59
CA LEU A 252 -2.64 34.33 -17.40
C LEU A 252 -3.74 33.97 -18.40
N THR A 253 -3.38 33.91 -19.67
CA THR A 253 -4.23 33.36 -20.74
C THR A 253 -3.69 31.97 -21.09
N PRO A 254 -4.28 30.89 -20.56
CA PRO A 254 -3.87 29.54 -20.93
C PRO A 254 -4.34 29.19 -22.36
N PRO A 255 -3.84 28.09 -22.97
CA PRO A 255 -4.19 27.76 -24.35
C PRO A 255 -5.71 27.59 -24.53
N GLY A 256 -6.28 28.31 -25.49
CA GLY A 256 -7.72 28.27 -25.79
C GLY A 256 -8.64 28.93 -24.74
N GLY A 257 -8.08 29.59 -23.72
CA GLY A 257 -8.84 30.26 -22.67
C GLY A 257 -8.88 31.79 -22.78
N SER A 258 -9.60 32.41 -21.85
CA SER A 258 -9.57 33.86 -21.62
C SER A 258 -8.50 34.24 -20.60
N ALA A 259 -8.15 35.53 -20.53
CA ALA A 259 -7.24 36.04 -19.51
C ALA A 259 -7.87 35.94 -18.11
N ILE A 260 -7.15 35.31 -17.19
CA ILE A 260 -7.59 35.04 -15.81
C ILE A 260 -6.57 35.61 -14.84
N ALA A 261 -7.02 36.28 -13.77
CA ALA A 261 -6.12 36.88 -12.79
C ALA A 261 -5.26 35.82 -12.08
N ILE A 262 -3.97 36.13 -11.90
CA ILE A 262 -3.10 35.42 -10.95
C ILE A 262 -3.11 36.22 -9.64
N LYS A 263 -3.41 35.55 -8.53
CA LYS A 263 -3.41 36.11 -7.18
C LYS A 263 -2.46 35.33 -6.28
N LYS A 264 -2.00 35.97 -5.21
CA LYS A 264 -1.21 35.30 -4.16
C LYS A 264 -1.99 35.27 -2.86
N ALA A 265 -1.72 34.27 -2.04
CA ALA A 265 -2.26 34.20 -0.69
C ALA A 265 -1.69 35.31 0.20
N SER A 266 -2.54 35.88 1.05
CA SER A 266 -2.19 36.83 2.10
C SER A 266 -3.02 36.51 3.36
N SER A 267 -2.75 37.20 4.46
CA SER A 267 -3.52 37.05 5.71
C SER A 267 -4.99 37.48 5.59
N SER A 268 -5.33 38.33 4.60
CA SER A 268 -6.70 38.77 4.33
C SER A 268 -7.37 38.02 3.18
N GLY A 269 -6.75 36.93 2.68
CA GLY A 269 -7.22 36.15 1.54
C GLY A 269 -6.39 36.39 0.28
N LEU A 270 -6.99 36.15 -0.88
CA LEU A 270 -6.31 36.22 -2.18
C LEU A 270 -6.23 37.66 -2.69
N VAL A 271 -5.00 38.17 -2.84
CA VAL A 271 -4.71 39.54 -3.29
C VAL A 271 -4.05 39.53 -4.66
N ALA A 272 -4.23 40.60 -5.43
CA ALA A 272 -3.52 40.79 -6.69
C ALA A 272 -2.01 40.82 -6.47
N LEU A 273 -1.25 40.36 -7.47
CA LEU A 273 0.20 40.47 -7.43
C LEU A 273 0.66 41.93 -7.45
N ALA A 274 1.69 42.23 -6.65
CA ALA A 274 2.44 43.47 -6.65
C ALA A 274 3.65 43.36 -7.60
N ALA A 275 4.28 44.51 -7.92
CA ALA A 275 5.46 44.52 -8.78
C ALA A 275 6.58 43.60 -8.26
N ASN A 276 7.21 42.87 -9.17
CA ASN A 276 8.26 41.87 -8.94
C ASN A 276 7.86 40.65 -8.11
N ASP A 277 6.57 40.43 -7.86
CA ASP A 277 6.12 39.16 -7.30
C ASP A 277 6.51 38.00 -8.22
N ILE A 278 6.32 38.15 -9.54
CA ILE A 278 6.87 37.27 -10.58
C ILE A 278 8.17 37.92 -11.10
N PRO A 279 9.34 37.30 -10.90
CA PRO A 279 10.62 37.83 -11.39
C PRO A 279 10.79 37.57 -12.90
N ALA A 280 11.66 38.34 -13.53
CA ALA A 280 12.10 38.08 -14.91
C ALA A 280 13.10 36.91 -14.97
N GLY A 281 13.49 36.52 -16.19
CA GLY A 281 14.66 35.66 -16.39
C GLY A 281 14.38 34.17 -16.53
N GLY A 282 13.18 33.78 -16.96
CA GLY A 282 12.84 32.38 -17.19
C GLY A 282 12.63 31.61 -15.89
N VAL A 283 12.13 32.27 -14.85
CA VAL A 283 11.91 31.64 -13.55
C VAL A 283 10.62 30.80 -13.61
N PRO A 284 10.64 29.53 -13.16
CA PRO A 284 9.43 28.72 -13.11
C PRO A 284 8.41 29.31 -12.13
N VAL A 285 7.18 29.49 -12.60
CA VAL A 285 6.02 29.98 -11.85
C VAL A 285 4.98 28.87 -11.84
N ASP A 286 4.59 28.45 -10.64
CA ASP A 286 3.54 27.47 -10.41
C ASP A 286 2.24 28.17 -10.02
N VAL A 287 1.19 27.92 -10.79
CA VAL A 287 -0.16 28.42 -10.51
C VAL A 287 -1.18 27.29 -10.44
N TRP A 288 -2.23 27.46 -9.65
CA TRP A 288 -3.33 26.51 -9.49
C TRP A 288 -4.67 27.20 -9.71
N TYR A 289 -5.52 26.66 -10.56
CA TYR A 289 -6.81 27.26 -10.87
C TYR A 289 -7.87 26.82 -9.85
N ASP A 290 -8.47 27.76 -9.13
CA ASP A 290 -9.48 27.51 -8.10
C ASP A 290 -10.92 27.42 -8.67
N GLY A 291 -11.08 27.68 -9.97
CA GLY A 291 -12.37 27.76 -10.66
C GLY A 291 -12.82 29.17 -11.04
N THR A 292 -12.18 30.20 -10.47
CA THR A 292 -12.41 31.63 -10.79
C THR A 292 -11.12 32.34 -11.20
N GLN A 293 -10.01 32.01 -10.55
CA GLN A 293 -8.71 32.66 -10.71
C GLN A 293 -7.56 31.66 -10.52
N PHE A 294 -6.34 32.09 -10.83
CA PHE A 294 -5.13 31.33 -10.57
C PHE A 294 -4.50 31.76 -9.24
N ASP A 295 -4.23 30.80 -8.36
CA ASP A 295 -3.47 30.99 -7.14
C ASP A 295 -2.00 30.71 -7.41
N LEU A 296 -1.14 31.69 -7.12
CA LEU A 296 0.30 31.56 -7.18
C LEU A 296 0.76 30.64 -6.05
N LEU A 297 1.21 29.43 -6.41
CA LEU A 297 1.69 28.42 -5.47
C LEU A 297 3.18 28.59 -5.15
N GLY A 298 3.98 29.05 -6.12
CA GLY A 298 5.42 29.19 -5.94
C GLY A 298 6.15 29.73 -7.16
N ILE A 299 7.37 30.21 -6.93
CA ILE A 299 8.27 30.79 -7.94
C ILE A 299 9.68 30.24 -7.67
N GLY A 300 10.40 29.81 -8.70
CA GLY A 300 11.84 29.50 -8.58
C GLY A 300 12.28 28.06 -8.75
N GLY A 301 11.41 27.14 -9.19
CA GLY A 301 11.81 25.76 -9.48
C GLY A 301 12.12 24.92 -8.22
N THR A 302 11.12 24.14 -7.80
CA THR A 302 11.26 22.91 -7.01
C THR A 302 12.18 22.94 -5.79
N SER A 303 11.91 23.79 -4.80
CA SER A 303 11.89 23.22 -3.46
C SER A 303 10.53 22.55 -3.32
N LEU A 304 10.52 21.23 -3.26
CA LEU A 304 9.40 20.51 -2.68
C LEU A 304 9.27 21.08 -1.25
N SER A 305 8.44 22.10 -1.06
CA SER A 305 8.08 22.58 0.26
C SER A 305 7.26 21.47 0.89
N LEU A 306 7.97 20.51 1.50
CA LEU A 306 7.41 19.70 2.56
C LEU A 306 6.98 20.73 3.60
N GLY A 307 5.68 21.04 3.62
CA GLY A 307 5.10 21.95 4.60
C GLY A 307 5.65 21.58 5.97
N THR A 308 6.06 22.59 6.72
CA THR A 308 6.57 22.47 8.10
C THR A 308 5.61 21.61 8.92
N GLY A 309 5.87 20.29 8.99
CA GLY A 309 4.96 19.33 9.62
C GLY A 309 4.96 17.91 9.05
N VAL A 310 5.42 17.66 7.82
CA VAL A 310 5.51 16.29 7.27
C VAL A 310 6.95 15.81 7.31
N SER A 311 7.31 15.10 8.38
CA SER A 311 8.53 14.29 8.42
C SER A 311 8.48 13.29 7.26
N SER A 312 9.59 13.24 6.51
CA SER A 312 9.79 12.32 5.40
C SER A 312 9.74 10.87 5.87
N ALA A 313 8.57 10.26 5.88
CA ALA A 313 8.39 8.82 5.90
C ALA A 313 8.00 8.38 4.49
N LEU A 314 8.68 7.37 3.97
CA LEU A 314 8.61 6.82 2.60
C LEU A 314 9.58 7.46 1.59
N ALA A 315 10.88 7.29 1.84
CA ALA A 315 11.84 7.17 0.75
C ALA A 315 11.57 5.83 0.02
N GLN A 316 10.84 5.88 -1.08
CA GLN A 316 10.83 4.78 -2.05
C GLN A 316 12.08 4.91 -2.93
N PRO A 317 12.85 3.83 -3.16
CA PRO A 317 14.02 3.89 -4.01
C PRO A 317 13.59 4.10 -5.46
N LEU A 318 13.85 5.28 -6.01
CA LEU A 318 13.80 5.51 -7.46
C LEU A 318 14.96 4.75 -8.10
N ASN A 319 14.67 3.52 -8.52
CA ASN A 319 15.57 2.68 -9.27
C ASN A 319 15.51 3.14 -10.74
N GLY A 320 16.30 4.16 -11.09
CA GLY A 320 16.38 4.70 -12.44
C GLY A 320 17.64 5.54 -12.62
N ASN A 321 18.54 5.03 -13.46
CA ASN A 321 19.86 5.58 -13.79
C ASN A 321 19.98 7.12 -13.87
N GLY A 322 20.97 7.65 -13.15
CA GLY A 322 21.93 8.57 -13.77
C GLY A 322 21.74 10.09 -13.63
N GLY A 323 21.00 10.59 -12.62
CA GLY A 323 20.92 12.03 -12.35
C GLY A 323 21.38 12.38 -10.94
N MET A 324 22.66 12.72 -10.75
CA MET A 324 23.10 13.30 -9.48
C MET A 324 22.53 14.72 -9.36
N ILE A 325 21.80 14.98 -8.28
CA ILE A 325 21.45 16.33 -7.84
C ILE A 325 22.75 17.03 -7.44
N GLY A 326 23.24 17.90 -8.31
CA GLY A 326 24.41 18.74 -8.05
C GLY A 326 24.08 19.80 -7.03
N VAL A 327 24.47 19.58 -5.76
CA VAL A 327 24.47 20.63 -4.74
C VAL A 327 25.77 21.42 -4.91
N SER A 328 25.72 22.62 -5.47
CA SER A 328 26.89 23.50 -5.57
C SER A 328 27.18 24.09 -4.18
N PRO A 329 28.38 23.92 -3.60
CA PRO A 329 28.71 24.54 -2.33
C PRO A 329 28.88 26.06 -2.52
N SER A 330 28.16 26.85 -1.71
CA SER A 330 28.57 28.23 -1.44
C SER A 330 29.82 28.18 -0.55
N SER A 331 30.81 29.01 -0.89
CA SER A 331 32.08 29.13 -0.17
C SER A 331 31.87 29.41 1.32
N ASN A 332 32.46 28.57 2.16
CA ASN A 332 32.54 28.59 3.64
C ASN A 332 31.32 28.06 4.41
N GLY A 333 31.38 26.78 4.79
CA GLY A 333 30.54 26.20 5.83
C GLY A 333 30.59 24.68 5.84
N ASP A 334 31.00 24.10 6.96
CA ASP A 334 31.14 22.66 7.19
C ASP A 334 29.86 21.88 6.85
N LEU A 335 29.98 20.85 6.00
CA LEU A 335 28.91 19.91 5.70
C LEU A 335 28.83 18.85 6.80
N GLY A 336 28.04 19.11 7.83
CA GLY A 336 27.61 18.11 8.79
C GLY A 336 26.68 17.09 8.12
N ALA A 337 27.11 15.83 8.03
CA ALA A 337 26.25 14.75 7.56
C ALA A 337 25.25 14.37 8.67
N CYS A 338 23.96 14.59 8.43
CA CYS A 338 22.89 14.10 9.30
C CYS A 338 22.31 12.80 8.74
N TRP A 339 22.26 11.76 9.58
CA TRP A 339 21.65 10.47 9.24
C TRP A 339 20.11 10.59 9.18
N ASN A 340 19.43 10.08 8.13
CA ASN A 340 17.96 10.03 8.02
C ASN A 340 17.38 8.58 7.99
N GLY A 341 17.60 7.82 9.06
CA GLY A 341 17.01 6.50 9.31
C GLY A 341 17.29 5.33 8.36
N THR A 342 17.77 5.51 7.12
CA THR A 342 17.65 4.42 6.10
C THR A 342 18.89 4.11 5.25
N ALA A 343 19.86 5.02 5.09
CA ALA A 343 21.12 4.70 4.43
C ALA A 343 22.24 5.67 4.81
N TRP A 344 23.48 5.19 4.82
CA TRP A 344 24.66 6.03 4.87
C TRP A 344 24.97 6.57 3.46
N ILE A 345 25.09 7.89 3.33
CA ILE A 345 25.64 8.51 2.12
C ILE A 345 27.16 8.33 2.16
N LYS A 346 27.71 7.45 1.32
CA LYS A 346 29.15 7.41 1.04
C LYS A 346 29.49 8.60 0.15
N ILE A 347 30.13 9.61 0.71
CA ILE A 347 30.88 10.58 -0.09
C ILE A 347 32.17 9.88 -0.49
N GLY A 348 32.32 9.57 -1.77
CA GLY A 348 33.53 8.93 -2.30
C GLY A 348 34.75 9.80 -2.03
N SER A 349 35.80 9.24 -1.42
CA SER A 349 37.09 9.91 -1.29
C SER A 349 37.74 10.01 -2.66
N ASN A 350 38.13 11.23 -3.06
CA ASN A 350 39.02 11.42 -4.18
C ASN A 350 40.39 10.78 -3.85
N THR A 351 41.00 10.17 -4.86
CA THR A 351 42.22 9.34 -4.91
C THR A 351 43.53 9.95 -4.38
N THR A 352 43.51 11.04 -3.61
CA THR A 352 44.70 11.60 -2.98
C THR A 352 44.59 11.47 -1.46
N GLY A 353 45.16 10.38 -0.94
CA GLY A 353 45.08 9.97 0.46
C GLY A 353 45.63 10.98 1.45
N ASN A 354 44.74 11.75 2.06
CA ASN A 354 44.92 12.30 3.40
C ASN A 354 43.61 12.10 4.17
N VAL A 355 43.63 11.21 5.15
CA VAL A 355 42.52 11.03 6.10
C VAL A 355 42.62 12.18 7.10
N ALA A 356 41.72 13.15 7.00
CA ALA A 356 41.55 14.15 8.04
C ALA A 356 41.04 13.46 9.31
N SER A 357 41.82 13.54 10.39
CA SER A 357 41.40 13.12 11.72
C SER A 357 40.23 14.00 12.17
N LEU A 358 39.05 13.41 12.37
CA LEU A 358 37.94 14.05 13.07
C LEU A 358 38.29 14.11 14.56
N GLN A 359 38.59 15.31 15.04
CA GLN A 359 38.79 15.61 16.45
C GLN A 359 37.40 15.86 17.07
N GLU A 360 36.94 14.96 17.95
CA GLU A 360 35.72 15.20 18.71
C GLU A 360 35.95 16.32 19.72
N GLY A 361 35.23 17.43 19.54
CA GLY A 361 35.16 18.50 20.51
C GLY A 361 34.50 18.01 21.78
N SER A 362 35.22 18.10 22.89
CA SER A 362 34.77 17.78 24.23
C SER A 362 33.68 18.75 24.69
N SER A 363 32.40 18.44 24.44
CA SER A 363 31.22 18.79 25.27
C SER A 363 29.92 18.68 24.46
N GLY A 364 29.15 17.61 24.66
CA GLY A 364 27.79 17.50 24.11
C GLY A 364 27.45 16.08 23.73
N GLY A 365 26.97 15.30 24.71
CA GLY A 365 26.52 13.94 24.48
C GLY A 365 25.27 13.88 23.61
N CYS A 366 25.39 13.25 22.43
CA CYS A 366 24.27 12.67 21.71
C CYS A 366 24.39 11.14 21.80
N PRO A 367 23.47 10.42 22.47
CA PRO A 367 23.54 8.96 22.52
C PRO A 367 23.19 8.37 21.15
N PHE A 368 24.13 7.62 20.56
CA PHE A 368 23.88 6.80 19.38
C PHE A 368 23.05 5.58 19.77
N TRP A 369 21.82 5.49 19.27
CA TRP A 369 21.03 4.25 19.27
C TRP A 369 20.96 3.73 17.84
N GLY A 370 21.67 2.64 17.56
CA GLY A 370 21.51 1.86 16.33
C GLY A 370 20.63 0.65 16.60
N THR A 371 19.58 0.45 15.80
CA THR A 371 18.89 -0.83 15.69
C THR A 371 19.15 -1.41 14.31
N SER A 372 19.62 -2.66 14.24
CA SER A 372 19.76 -3.40 12.99
C SER A 372 18.69 -4.48 12.91
N SER A 373 17.84 -4.44 11.90
CA SER A 373 16.89 -5.50 11.56
C SER A 373 17.59 -6.57 10.70
N GLY A 374 18.10 -7.60 11.37
CA GLY A 374 18.56 -8.84 10.76
C GLY A 374 18.47 -9.95 11.79
N ALA A 375 17.75 -11.03 11.47
CA ALA A 375 17.54 -12.15 12.39
C ALA A 375 18.87 -12.84 12.71
N GLY A 376 19.33 -12.64 13.95
CA GLY A 376 20.62 -13.06 14.48
C GLY A 376 21.16 -11.92 15.35
N ALA A 377 21.00 -12.01 16.67
CA ALA A 377 21.37 -10.95 17.61
C ALA A 377 22.88 -10.71 17.62
N PHE A 378 23.37 -9.83 16.76
CA PHE A 378 24.73 -9.31 16.82
C PHE A 378 24.75 -8.08 17.74
N VAL A 379 25.31 -8.25 18.93
CA VAL A 379 25.57 -7.15 19.89
C VAL A 379 26.68 -6.27 19.32
N GLN A 380 26.39 -5.01 19.01
CA GLN A 380 27.41 -4.04 18.60
C GLN A 380 28.18 -3.56 19.82
N VAL A 381 29.47 -3.92 19.91
CA VAL A 381 30.38 -3.44 20.95
C VAL A 381 30.98 -2.09 20.54
N THR A 382 30.58 -1.02 21.21
CA THR A 382 31.23 0.29 21.07
C THR A 382 32.55 0.28 21.82
N LYS A 383 33.66 0.45 21.10
CA LYS A 383 35.01 0.52 21.69
C LYS A 383 35.22 1.90 22.32
N SER A 384 35.27 1.99 23.65
CA SER A 384 35.84 3.16 24.32
C SER A 384 37.27 2.82 24.74
N SER A 385 38.26 3.48 24.13
CA SER A 385 39.65 3.38 24.61
C SER A 385 39.89 4.51 25.61
N ALA A 386 39.92 4.19 26.90
CA ALA A 386 40.49 5.10 27.90
C ALA A 386 42.01 4.90 27.94
N ASN A 387 42.78 5.98 27.77
CA ASN A 387 44.23 5.96 27.94
C ASN A 387 44.55 6.13 29.44
N PRO A 388 45.12 5.14 30.14
CA PRO A 388 45.38 5.26 31.57
C PRO A 388 46.58 6.17 31.82
N SER A 389 46.38 7.28 32.52
CA SER A 389 47.47 8.05 33.10
C SER A 389 48.03 7.31 34.33
N ASN A 390 49.35 7.30 34.44
CA ASN A 390 50.14 6.63 35.47
C ASN A 390 49.78 7.13 36.89
N THR A 391 48.86 6.47 37.58
CA THR A 391 48.88 6.26 39.05
C THR A 391 47.67 5.40 39.47
N GLY A 392 47.90 4.15 39.88
CA GLY A 392 46.87 3.28 40.49
C GLY A 392 46.01 2.50 39.50
N ASN A 393 46.52 1.35 39.05
CA ASN A 393 45.98 0.50 37.98
C ASN A 393 44.55 -0.02 38.21
N ARG A 394 43.57 0.55 37.47
CA ARG A 394 42.36 -0.14 36.99
C ARG A 394 41.89 0.51 35.68
N ALA A 395 42.05 -0.17 34.55
CA ALA A 395 41.36 0.21 33.31
C ALA A 395 40.03 -0.56 33.27
N ALA A 396 38.91 0.16 33.36
CA ALA A 396 37.57 -0.40 33.21
C ALA A 396 37.07 -0.09 31.79
N GLY A 397 36.70 -1.12 31.05
CA GLY A 397 36.06 -0.99 29.75
C GLY A 397 34.60 -1.43 29.90
N THR A 398 33.67 -0.49 29.83
CA THR A 398 32.24 -0.80 29.94
C THR A 398 31.72 -1.33 28.61
N LEU A 399 31.27 -2.59 28.60
CA LEU A 399 30.44 -3.11 27.51
C LEU A 399 29.02 -2.56 27.69
N GLY A 400 28.41 -2.08 26.59
CA GLY A 400 27.06 -1.51 26.60
C GLY A 400 26.02 -2.45 27.19
N ALA A 401 24.92 -1.88 27.70
CA ALA A 401 23.87 -2.65 28.35
C ALA A 401 23.25 -3.67 27.39
N ILE A 402 23.07 -4.91 27.88
CA ILE A 402 22.28 -5.94 27.20
C ILE A 402 20.94 -6.02 27.92
N THR A 403 19.83 -5.89 27.17
CA THR A 403 18.48 -6.13 27.69
C THR A 403 17.89 -7.35 26.98
N PRO A 404 17.71 -8.49 27.67
CA PRO A 404 17.16 -9.68 27.05
C PRO A 404 15.68 -9.48 26.73
N LEU A 405 15.24 -10.00 25.57
CA LEU A 405 13.85 -9.93 25.11
C LEU A 405 12.97 -11.03 25.71
N ARG A 406 13.57 -12.09 26.27
CA ARG A 406 12.89 -13.21 26.95
C ARG A 406 13.64 -13.67 28.20
N THR A 407 12.93 -14.25 29.16
CA THR A 407 13.50 -14.70 30.44
C THR A 407 14.03 -16.11 30.23
N GLY A 408 15.31 -16.34 30.49
CA GLY A 408 15.95 -17.63 30.27
C GLY A 408 17.43 -17.63 30.62
N ASN A 409 18.05 -18.79 30.52
CA ASN A 409 19.51 -18.91 30.68
C ASN A 409 20.15 -18.45 29.38
N VAL A 410 20.91 -17.36 29.43
CA VAL A 410 21.64 -16.86 28.27
C VAL A 410 23.10 -17.24 28.46
N GLN A 411 23.63 -18.03 27.53
CA GLN A 411 25.06 -18.30 27.49
C GLN A 411 25.73 -17.19 26.71
N ILE A 412 26.61 -16.44 27.38
CA ILE A 412 27.39 -15.39 26.75
C ILE A 412 28.83 -15.87 26.68
N THR A 413 29.31 -16.07 25.45
CA THR A 413 30.72 -16.40 25.22
C THR A 413 31.49 -15.13 24.91
N PHE A 414 32.52 -14.86 25.70
CA PHE A 414 33.45 -13.77 25.44
C PHE A 414 34.76 -14.35 24.92
N ALA A 415 35.09 -14.04 23.67
CA ALA A 415 36.43 -14.24 23.14
C ALA A 415 37.18 -12.91 23.22
N PHE A 416 38.36 -12.93 23.83
CA PHE A 416 39.25 -11.77 23.81
C PHE A 416 40.71 -12.23 23.72
N SER A 417 41.53 -11.45 23.04
CA SER A 417 42.97 -11.63 23.03
C SER A 417 43.61 -10.56 23.89
N VAL A 418 44.48 -10.99 24.81
CA VAL A 418 45.22 -10.06 25.66
C VAL A 418 46.71 -10.20 25.35
N GLY A 419 47.34 -9.09 25.00
CA GLY A 419 48.79 -9.00 24.85
C GLY A 419 49.40 -8.18 25.99
N PHE A 420 50.47 -8.69 26.60
CA PHE A 420 51.27 -7.96 27.58
C PHE A 420 52.69 -7.82 27.05
N SER A 421 53.26 -6.61 27.17
CA SER A 421 54.67 -6.37 26.87
C SER A 421 55.58 -6.70 28.07
N SER A 422 55.07 -6.67 29.31
CA SER A 422 55.71 -7.23 30.51
C SER A 422 54.71 -7.33 31.70
N GLY A 423 54.90 -8.31 32.60
CA GLY A 423 54.03 -8.58 33.76
C GLY A 423 52.89 -9.57 33.45
N GLY A 424 52.68 -10.56 34.33
CA GLY A 424 51.69 -11.63 34.13
C GLY A 424 50.24 -11.23 34.46
N LEU A 425 49.29 -11.88 33.80
CA LEU A 425 47.88 -11.86 34.22
C LEU A 425 47.73 -12.62 35.53
N THR A 426 47.17 -12.02 36.58
CA THR A 426 46.87 -12.75 37.82
C THR A 426 45.41 -13.20 37.90
N SER A 427 44.48 -12.36 37.46
CA SER A 427 43.06 -12.71 37.37
C SER A 427 42.30 -11.82 36.38
N VAL A 428 41.22 -12.36 35.84
CA VAL A 428 40.17 -11.64 35.10
C VAL A 428 38.84 -11.97 35.78
N ALA A 429 38.10 -10.94 36.19
CA ALA A 429 36.77 -11.10 36.78
C ALA A 429 35.74 -10.34 35.93
N ILE A 430 34.58 -10.97 35.74
CA ILE A 430 33.40 -10.35 35.14
C ILE A 430 32.40 -10.07 36.26
N TYR A 431 32.00 -8.82 36.37
CA TYR A 431 30.95 -8.39 37.30
C TYR A 431 29.67 -8.09 36.55
N THR A 432 28.53 -8.49 37.12
CA THR A 432 27.21 -8.09 36.63
C THR A 432 26.50 -7.27 37.70
N GLY A 433 25.87 -6.18 37.31
CA GLY A 433 25.01 -5.39 38.19
C GLY A 433 23.69 -5.03 37.52
N THR A 434 22.64 -4.93 38.31
CA THR A 434 21.32 -4.40 37.91
C THR A 434 21.22 -2.95 38.38
N GLY A 435 21.16 -1.98 37.47
CA GLY A 435 21.12 -0.54 37.81
C GLY A 435 21.73 0.35 36.73
N GLY A 436 21.72 1.68 36.92
CA GLY A 436 22.42 2.60 36.00
C GLY A 436 23.92 2.34 35.97
N ALA A 437 24.58 2.56 34.82
CA ALA A 437 26.01 2.36 34.67
C ALA A 437 26.78 3.14 35.76
N PRO A 438 27.70 2.50 36.51
CA PRO A 438 28.50 3.23 37.48
C PRO A 438 29.36 4.28 36.77
N SER A 439 29.46 5.47 37.36
CA SER A 439 30.38 6.51 36.88
C SER A 439 31.83 6.00 36.95
N ALA A 440 32.59 6.23 35.88
CA ALA A 440 33.97 5.80 35.75
C ALA A 440 34.80 6.22 36.99
N GLY A 441 35.37 5.25 37.69
CA GLY A 441 36.21 5.46 38.87
C GLY A 441 35.59 5.07 40.23
N THR A 442 34.33 4.63 40.29
CA THR A 442 33.71 4.17 41.54
C THR A 442 34.07 2.70 41.80
N ALA A 443 34.63 2.38 42.97
CA ALA A 443 34.98 1.02 43.34
C ALA A 443 33.72 0.14 43.43
N ILE A 444 33.63 -0.90 42.60
CA ILE A 444 32.55 -1.89 42.65
C ILE A 444 32.73 -2.73 43.92
N SER A 445 31.97 -2.42 44.97
CA SER A 445 31.83 -3.25 46.17
C SER A 445 31.23 -4.60 45.80
N SER A 446 31.87 -5.71 46.19
CA SER A 446 31.57 -7.09 45.80
C SER A 446 30.30 -7.67 46.44
N THR A 447 29.26 -6.85 46.65
CA THR A 447 27.99 -7.30 47.25
C THR A 447 27.14 -8.15 46.31
N ASN A 448 27.46 -8.18 45.01
CA ASN A 448 26.86 -9.09 44.04
C ASN A 448 27.91 -10.13 43.62
N GLY A 449 27.65 -11.40 43.94
CA GLY A 449 28.59 -12.52 43.82
C GLY A 449 29.28 -12.61 42.45
N THR A 450 30.54 -13.02 42.46
CA THR A 450 31.28 -13.34 41.23
C THR A 450 30.62 -14.52 40.54
N ILE A 451 30.11 -14.30 39.32
CA ILE A 451 29.31 -15.33 38.63
C ILE A 451 30.21 -16.33 37.89
N CYS A 452 31.38 -15.90 37.40
CA CYS A 452 32.40 -16.76 36.79
C CYS A 452 33.79 -16.10 36.94
N GLY A 453 34.78 -16.87 37.36
CA GLY A 453 36.18 -16.43 37.45
C GLY A 453 37.11 -17.49 36.88
N LEU A 454 38.07 -17.07 36.05
CA LEU A 454 39.15 -17.93 35.58
C LEU A 454 40.45 -17.48 36.26
N ALA A 455 40.96 -18.32 37.15
CA ALA A 455 42.30 -18.14 37.72
C ALA A 455 43.32 -18.70 36.72
N VAL A 456 44.17 -17.83 36.16
CA VAL A 456 45.26 -18.22 35.28
C VAL A 456 46.51 -18.35 36.13
N ALA A 457 46.94 -19.58 36.42
CA ALA A 457 48.15 -19.82 37.20
C ALA A 457 49.37 -19.90 36.26
N GLY A 458 50.15 -18.82 36.17
CA GLY A 458 51.45 -18.83 35.48
C GLY A 458 52.01 -17.43 35.20
N PRO A 459 53.33 -17.20 35.28
CA PRO A 459 53.89 -15.85 35.26
C PRO A 459 53.88 -15.16 33.88
N SER A 460 53.49 -15.82 32.79
CA SER A 460 53.43 -15.21 31.45
C SER A 460 52.56 -16.03 30.49
N TYR A 461 51.34 -15.59 30.19
CA TYR A 461 50.55 -16.15 29.08
C TYR A 461 50.35 -15.07 28.02
N ASN A 462 50.74 -15.37 26.77
CA ASN A 462 50.51 -14.50 25.62
C ASN A 462 49.77 -15.33 24.57
N GLY A 463 48.44 -15.29 24.62
CA GLY A 463 47.57 -16.13 23.80
C GLY A 463 46.11 -15.74 23.98
N SER A 464 45.26 -16.20 23.06
CA SER A 464 43.81 -15.96 23.14
C SER A 464 43.20 -16.78 24.26
N MET A 465 42.30 -16.17 25.04
CA MET A 465 41.53 -16.83 26.08
C MET A 465 40.04 -16.76 25.71
N SER A 466 39.32 -17.85 25.95
CA SER A 466 37.87 -17.89 25.82
C SER A 466 37.28 -18.15 27.19
N LEU A 467 36.43 -17.24 27.66
CA LEU A 467 35.67 -17.42 28.88
C LEU A 467 34.21 -17.61 28.50
N VAL A 468 33.64 -18.73 28.94
CA VAL A 468 32.23 -19.04 28.77
C VAL A 468 31.56 -18.93 30.12
N CYS A 469 30.55 -18.06 30.22
CA CYS A 469 29.78 -17.86 31.45
C CYS A 469 28.31 -18.10 31.14
N ASP A 470 27.65 -18.91 31.99
CA ASP A 470 26.19 -19.06 31.95
C ASP A 470 25.58 -18.10 32.96
N ILE A 471 24.71 -17.20 32.49
CA ILE A 471 24.09 -16.18 33.34
C ILE A 471 22.57 -16.24 33.16
N ASN A 472 21.86 -16.36 34.27
CA ASN A 472 20.40 -16.29 34.27
C ASN A 472 20.00 -14.82 34.22
N MET A 473 19.38 -14.40 33.12
CA MET A 473 18.97 -13.01 32.92
C MET A 473 17.45 -12.87 32.96
N THR A 474 16.98 -11.78 33.55
CA THR A 474 15.55 -11.44 33.65
C THR A 474 15.18 -10.37 32.62
N VAL A 475 14.05 -10.55 31.93
CA VAL A 475 13.53 -9.59 30.94
C VAL A 475 13.37 -8.20 31.53
N GLY A 476 13.71 -7.20 30.72
CA GLY A 476 13.52 -5.79 31.08
C GLY A 476 14.54 -5.26 32.08
N THR A 477 15.49 -6.09 32.53
CA THR A 477 16.60 -5.64 33.38
C THR A 477 17.84 -5.41 32.52
N ALA A 478 18.43 -4.22 32.64
CA ALA A 478 19.71 -3.92 32.00
C ALA A 478 20.84 -4.51 32.84
N TYR A 479 21.70 -5.30 32.18
CA TYR A 479 22.91 -5.84 32.77
C TYR A 479 24.13 -5.17 32.15
N TRP A 480 25.08 -4.80 33.00
CA TRP A 480 26.37 -4.27 32.60
C TRP A 480 27.47 -5.26 32.93
N PHE A 481 28.47 -5.33 32.06
CA PHE A 481 29.63 -6.19 32.22
C PHE A 481 30.86 -5.30 32.32
N ASP A 482 31.61 -5.48 33.41
CA ASP A 482 32.91 -4.84 33.58
C ASP A 482 33.99 -5.90 33.73
N ILE A 483 35.10 -5.69 33.03
CA ILE A 483 36.26 -6.57 33.05
C ILE A 483 37.33 -5.89 33.87
N ALA A 484 37.55 -6.38 35.09
CA ALA A 484 38.63 -5.90 35.94
C ALA A 484 39.88 -6.78 35.76
N TYR A 485 41.03 -6.13 35.56
CA TYR A 485 42.34 -6.77 35.59
C TYR A 485 43.15 -6.25 36.78
N ASN A 486 43.89 -7.15 37.44
CA ASN A 486 44.86 -6.81 38.46
C ASN A 486 46.26 -7.28 38.04
N GLY A 487 47.12 -6.33 37.67
CA GLY A 487 48.54 -6.60 37.47
C GLY A 487 49.35 -5.34 37.19
N SER A 488 50.66 -5.48 37.23
CA SER A 488 51.63 -4.39 37.29
C SER A 488 52.27 -4.01 35.93
N GLY A 489 51.74 -4.52 34.81
CA GLY A 489 52.28 -4.27 33.47
C GLY A 489 51.79 -2.98 32.82
N THR A 490 52.65 -2.32 32.04
CA THR A 490 52.29 -1.19 31.15
C THR A 490 51.96 -1.73 29.75
N GLY A 491 50.92 -1.20 29.10
CA GLY A 491 50.58 -1.53 27.71
C GLY A 491 49.55 -2.65 27.53
N PHE A 492 48.38 -2.53 28.16
CA PHE A 492 47.23 -3.39 27.90
C PHE A 492 46.51 -2.94 26.62
N SER A 493 46.30 -3.86 25.67
CA SER A 493 45.39 -3.64 24.56
C SER A 493 44.35 -4.75 24.53
N LEU A 494 43.08 -4.36 24.56
CA LEU A 494 41.96 -5.27 24.38
C LEU A 494 41.47 -5.12 22.94
N SER A 495 41.55 -6.21 22.17
CA SER A 495 41.10 -6.26 20.79
C SER A 495 40.20 -7.47 20.57
N GLY A 496 39.18 -7.30 19.72
CA GLY A 496 38.34 -8.39 19.24
C GLY A 496 37.32 -8.93 20.24
N ILE A 497 36.66 -8.09 21.03
CA ILE A 497 35.50 -8.55 21.82
C ILE A 497 34.35 -8.85 20.86
N THR A 498 34.17 -10.14 20.57
CA THR A 498 32.94 -10.67 19.97
C THR A 498 32.19 -11.40 21.05
N GLY A 499 31.08 -10.82 21.49
CA GLY A 499 30.09 -11.51 22.32
C GLY A 499 29.05 -12.16 21.44
N VAL A 500 28.87 -13.46 21.57
CA VAL A 500 27.70 -14.16 21.01
C VAL A 500 26.84 -14.58 22.19
N ALA A 501 25.62 -14.05 22.25
CA ALA A 501 24.61 -14.52 23.18
C ALA A 501 23.81 -15.61 22.45
N ASN A 502 23.95 -16.85 22.92
CA ASN A 502 23.08 -17.93 22.47
C ASN A 502 21.97 -18.11 23.52
N GLU A 503 20.72 -17.98 23.08
CA GLU A 503 19.55 -18.35 23.87
C GLU A 503 19.37 -19.87 23.78
N TYR A 504 19.23 -20.54 24.93
CA TYR A 504 18.88 -21.96 25.02
C TYR A 504 17.50 -22.16 25.63
#